data_AF-A0A847HTC6-F1
#
_entry.id   AF-A0A847HTC6-F1
#
_cell.length_a   1.000
_cell.length_b   1.000
_cell.length_c   1.000
_cell.angle_alpha   90.00
_cell.angle_beta   90.00
_cell.angle_gamma   90.00
#
_symmetry.space_group_name_H-M   'P 1'
#
loop_
_entity.id
_entity.type
_entity.pdbx_description
1 polymer ?
#
loop_
_entity_poly.entity_id
_entity_poly.type
_entity_poly.pdbx_seq_one_letter_code
_entity_poly.pdbx_strand_id
1 'polypeptide(L)'
;MTQTSSALEQNVGRLSELTRRYARFSVSAAGLGGVLGGALVLVTYFVGALVPDLSAPARLALASAPLVWIVAKELLRSRYYQRLGRVEEARSRADRLWHLALTAVTLVISAAIVAPVLVKAWPDVWDLGTLGYLGFVAALPLLVWFFMRTPLEYIAGVFLVVQAAVVLAGGNYQLWQQPQAPIGGAVLLVLGVRQHLEFLRIERELERLRAELA
;
A
#
# COMPACT_ATOMS: atom_id res chain seq x y z
N MET A 1 -31.03 -37.17 15.32
CA MET A 1 -29.87 -37.23 14.40
C MET A 1 -29.91 -36.15 13.32
N THR A 2 -31.05 -35.83 12.71
CA THR A 2 -31.18 -34.81 11.64
C THR A 2 -30.92 -33.37 12.10
N GLN A 3 -31.34 -32.97 13.31
CA GLN A 3 -31.13 -31.60 13.82
C GLN A 3 -29.66 -31.28 14.15
N THR A 4 -28.87 -32.29 14.55
CA THR A 4 -27.45 -32.12 14.89
C THR A 4 -26.59 -31.93 13.63
N SER A 5 -26.97 -32.58 12.51
CA SER A 5 -26.31 -32.40 11.20
C SER A 5 -26.50 -30.97 10.68
N SER A 6 -27.72 -30.42 10.77
CA SER A 6 -28.00 -29.07 10.26
C SER A 6 -27.28 -27.97 11.02
N ALA A 7 -27.15 -28.10 12.35
CA ALA A 7 -26.42 -27.13 13.16
C ALA A 7 -24.90 -27.15 12.87
N LEU A 8 -24.34 -28.34 12.66
CA LEU A 8 -22.93 -28.50 12.31
C LEU A 8 -22.63 -27.93 10.92
N GLU A 9 -23.47 -28.22 9.93
CA GLU A 9 -23.38 -27.66 8.58
C GLU A 9 -23.45 -26.12 8.58
N GLN A 10 -24.37 -25.55 9.38
CA GLN A 10 -24.48 -24.09 9.54
C GLN A 10 -23.22 -23.49 10.17
N ASN A 11 -22.67 -24.11 11.22
CA ASN A 11 -21.47 -23.63 11.89
C ASN A 11 -20.23 -23.72 10.99
N VAL A 12 -20.09 -24.81 10.22
CA VAL A 12 -19.01 -24.96 9.23
C VAL A 12 -19.14 -23.91 8.12
N GLY A 13 -20.36 -23.68 7.61
CA GLY A 13 -20.61 -22.63 6.61
C GLY A 13 -20.25 -21.24 7.12
N ARG A 14 -20.64 -20.92 8.36
CA ARG A 14 -20.31 -19.64 9.00
C ARG A 14 -18.81 -19.47 9.23
N LEU A 15 -18.13 -20.51 9.69
CA LEU A 15 -16.67 -20.49 9.88
C LEU A 15 -15.94 -20.31 8.55
N SER A 16 -16.36 -21.01 7.49
CA SER A 16 -15.79 -20.89 6.15
C SER A 16 -15.91 -19.45 5.62
N GLU A 17 -17.08 -18.83 5.75
CA GLU A 17 -17.29 -17.45 5.31
C GLU A 17 -16.48 -16.44 6.13
N LEU A 18 -16.45 -16.58 7.46
CA LEU A 18 -15.62 -15.75 8.33
C LEU A 18 -14.14 -15.87 7.97
N THR A 19 -13.66 -17.09 7.74
CA THR A 19 -12.27 -17.36 7.35
C THR A 19 -11.96 -16.73 6.00
N ARG A 20 -12.89 -16.81 5.02
CA ARG A 20 -12.73 -16.17 3.71
C ARG A 20 -12.66 -14.65 3.81
N ARG A 21 -13.53 -14.03 4.62
CA ARG A 21 -13.51 -12.58 4.85
C ARG A 21 -12.25 -12.14 5.60
N TYR A 22 -11.80 -12.94 6.57
CA TYR A 22 -10.55 -12.73 7.30
C TYR A 22 -9.32 -12.85 6.39
N ALA A 23 -9.31 -13.83 5.47
CA ALA A 23 -8.23 -14.07 4.51
C ALA A 23 -7.91 -12.82 3.69
N ARG A 24 -8.90 -11.97 3.40
CA ARG A 24 -8.70 -10.71 2.65
C ARG A 24 -7.66 -9.79 3.30
N PHE A 25 -7.50 -9.82 4.62
CA PHE A 25 -6.49 -9.01 5.31
C PHE A 25 -5.05 -9.50 5.11
N SER A 26 -4.85 -10.62 4.40
CA SER A 26 -3.51 -11.06 3.96
C SER A 26 -3.04 -10.36 2.68
N VAL A 27 -3.96 -9.82 1.87
CA VAL A 27 -3.65 -9.22 0.56
C VAL A 27 -4.50 -7.99 0.30
N SER A 28 -5.82 -8.14 0.09
CA SER A 28 -6.68 -7.09 -0.49
C SER A 28 -7.21 -6.05 0.50
N ALA A 29 -7.26 -6.37 1.80
CA ALA A 29 -7.70 -5.45 2.84
C ALA A 29 -6.50 -4.95 3.64
N ALA A 30 -6.19 -3.65 3.50
CA ALA A 30 -5.06 -3.02 4.16
C ALA A 30 -5.41 -2.45 5.54
N GLY A 31 -6.70 -2.15 5.79
CA GLY A 31 -7.17 -1.62 7.07
C GLY A 31 -6.42 -0.36 7.51
N LEU A 32 -5.83 -0.37 8.70
CA LEU A 32 -4.99 0.69 9.25
C LEU A 32 -3.77 1.01 8.36
N GLY A 33 -3.26 0.03 7.60
CA GLY A 33 -2.23 0.28 6.59
C GLY A 33 -2.74 1.18 5.46
N GLY A 34 -4.01 1.05 5.09
CA GLY A 34 -4.68 1.97 4.16
C GLY A 34 -4.89 3.35 4.77
N VAL A 35 -5.32 3.42 6.03
CA VAL A 35 -5.48 4.71 6.74
C VAL A 35 -4.16 5.50 6.76
N LEU A 36 -3.08 4.85 7.16
CA LEU A 36 -1.75 5.46 7.20
C LEU A 36 -1.28 5.88 5.80
N GLY A 37 -1.44 5.00 4.80
CA GLY A 37 -1.08 5.31 3.42
C GLY A 37 -1.85 6.50 2.87
N GLY A 38 -3.15 6.53 3.07
CA GLY A 38 -4.01 7.63 2.64
C GLY A 38 -3.66 8.95 3.33
N ALA A 39 -3.42 8.92 4.65
CA ALA A 39 -2.98 10.10 5.39
C ALA A 39 -1.62 10.61 4.90
N LEU A 40 -0.64 9.72 4.70
CA LEU A 40 0.67 10.09 4.18
C LEU A 40 0.58 10.68 2.77
N VAL A 41 -0.22 10.10 1.87
CA VAL A 41 -0.46 10.63 0.52
C VAL A 41 -1.03 12.05 0.59
N LEU A 42 -2.05 12.27 1.43
CA LEU A 42 -2.66 13.59 1.58
C LEU A 42 -1.66 14.60 2.13
N VAL A 43 -0.95 14.24 3.20
CA VAL A 43 0.07 15.10 3.82
C VAL A 43 1.17 15.44 2.82
N THR A 44 1.76 14.45 2.15
CA THR A 44 2.87 14.73 1.23
C THR A 44 2.44 15.53 0.01
N TYR A 45 1.22 15.31 -0.51
CA TYR A 45 0.64 16.11 -1.59
C TYR A 45 0.44 17.56 -1.17
N PHE A 46 -0.28 17.82 -0.08
CA PHE A 46 -0.60 19.18 0.33
C PHE A 46 0.62 19.93 0.85
N VAL A 47 1.50 19.28 1.62
CA VAL A 47 2.75 19.91 2.07
C VAL A 47 3.65 20.23 0.88
N GLY A 48 3.81 19.30 -0.06
CA GLY A 48 4.62 19.53 -1.26
C GLY A 48 4.08 20.67 -2.14
N ALA A 49 2.75 20.79 -2.26
CA ALA A 49 2.11 21.78 -3.11
C ALA A 49 1.95 23.16 -2.48
N LEU A 50 1.78 23.25 -1.15
CA LEU A 50 1.43 24.49 -0.46
C LEU A 50 2.57 25.11 0.34
N VAL A 51 3.62 24.35 0.67
CA VAL A 51 4.75 24.86 1.45
C VAL A 51 5.91 25.15 0.50
N PRO A 52 6.12 26.43 0.11
CA PRO A 52 7.31 26.80 -0.63
C PRO A 52 8.56 26.60 0.25
N ASP A 53 9.70 26.32 -0.39
CA ASP A 53 11.01 26.27 0.26
C ASP A 53 11.11 25.34 1.48
N LEU A 54 10.69 24.08 1.30
CA LEU A 54 10.86 23.03 2.31
C LEU A 54 12.30 22.96 2.80
N SER A 55 12.48 23.06 4.12
CA SER A 55 13.75 22.86 4.80
C SER A 55 14.30 21.45 4.54
N ALA A 56 15.63 21.28 4.59
CA ALA A 56 16.24 19.96 4.36
C ALA A 56 15.67 18.84 5.27
N PRO A 57 15.42 19.08 6.58
CA PRO A 57 14.76 18.08 7.43
C PRO A 57 13.34 17.73 6.96
N ALA A 58 12.56 18.72 6.51
CA ALA A 58 11.20 18.48 6.01
C ALA A 58 11.22 17.67 4.70
N ARG A 59 12.19 17.93 3.82
CA ARG A 59 12.39 17.13 2.59
C ARG A 59 12.70 15.68 2.91
N LEU A 60 13.60 15.43 3.85
CA LEU A 60 13.93 14.07 4.30
C LEU A 60 12.73 13.37 4.96
N ALA A 61 11.95 14.09 5.77
CA ALA A 61 10.73 13.57 6.38
C ALA A 61 9.72 13.13 5.30
N LEU A 62 9.46 13.98 4.29
CA LEU A 62 8.58 13.62 3.17
C LEU A 62 9.13 12.46 2.34
N ALA A 63 10.45 12.44 2.09
CA ALA A 63 11.10 11.37 1.34
C ALA A 63 11.05 10.01 2.08
N SER A 64 10.95 10.03 3.41
CA SER A 64 10.80 8.81 4.22
C SER A 64 9.37 8.22 4.20
N ALA A 65 8.37 9.00 3.78
CA ALA A 65 6.96 8.59 3.79
C ALA A 65 6.67 7.22 3.12
N PRO A 66 7.16 6.91 1.90
CA PRO A 66 6.95 5.59 1.31
C PRO A 66 7.53 4.45 2.15
N LEU A 67 8.71 4.64 2.76
CA LEU A 67 9.36 3.62 3.58
C LEU A 67 8.59 3.39 4.88
N VAL A 68 8.21 4.47 5.57
CA VAL A 68 7.38 4.42 6.78
C VAL A 68 6.08 3.69 6.49
N TRP A 69 5.41 4.03 5.38
CA TRP A 69 4.17 3.38 4.99
C TRP A 69 4.35 1.88 4.73
N ILE A 70 5.36 1.50 3.94
CA ILE A 70 5.63 0.10 3.60
C ILE A 70 5.94 -0.72 4.85
N VAL A 71 6.81 -0.23 5.73
CA VAL A 71 7.17 -0.94 6.97
C VAL A 71 5.94 -1.09 7.87
N ALA A 72 5.21 -0.01 8.11
CA ALA A 72 4.04 -0.04 8.99
C ALA A 72 2.94 -0.96 8.45
N LYS A 73 2.63 -0.89 7.14
CA LYS A 73 1.60 -1.75 6.56
C LYS A 73 2.00 -3.22 6.58
N GLU A 74 3.27 -3.53 6.37
CA GLU A 74 3.79 -4.90 6.41
C GLU A 74 3.72 -5.50 7.81
N LEU A 75 4.07 -4.70 8.83
CA LEU A 75 3.95 -5.08 10.24
C LEU A 75 2.48 -5.29 10.64
N LEU A 76 1.60 -4.36 10.25
CA LEU A 76 0.16 -4.50 10.51
C LEU A 76 -0.40 -5.75 9.84
N ARG A 77 -0.04 -6.01 8.59
CA ARG A 77 -0.51 -7.20 7.87
C ARG A 77 -0.02 -8.49 8.51
N SER A 78 1.28 -8.60 8.77
CA SER A 78 1.90 -9.86 9.23
C SER A 78 1.69 -10.15 10.71
N ARG A 79 1.52 -9.12 11.56
CA ARG A 79 1.39 -9.27 13.01
C ARG A 79 -0.01 -8.98 13.51
N TYR A 80 -0.56 -7.80 13.19
CA TYR A 80 -1.84 -7.36 13.75
C TYR A 80 -3.01 -8.10 13.10
N TYR A 81 -3.07 -8.09 11.77
CA TYR A 81 -4.18 -8.67 11.02
C TYR A 81 -4.14 -10.20 10.94
N GLN A 82 -2.97 -10.82 11.14
CA GLN A 82 -2.79 -12.29 11.10
C GLN A 82 -2.63 -12.91 12.50
N ARG A 83 -3.10 -12.23 13.55
CA ARG A 83 -2.99 -12.68 14.94
C ARG A 83 -3.83 -13.91 15.29
N LEU A 84 -4.95 -14.13 14.58
CA LEU A 84 -5.88 -15.23 14.84
C LEU A 84 -5.50 -16.51 14.08
N GLY A 85 -4.44 -16.48 13.29
CA GLY A 85 -3.99 -17.58 12.45
C GLY A 85 -3.57 -17.07 11.07
N ARG A 86 -2.64 -17.78 10.42
CA ARG A 86 -2.22 -17.43 9.06
C ARG A 86 -3.22 -17.96 8.04
N VAL A 87 -3.86 -17.05 7.32
CA VAL A 87 -4.81 -17.37 6.25
C VAL A 87 -4.47 -16.54 5.03
N GLU A 88 -4.40 -17.18 3.86
CA GLU A 88 -4.09 -16.52 2.60
C GLU A 88 -5.33 -16.36 1.72
N GLU A 89 -5.49 -15.18 1.13
CA GLU A 89 -6.53 -14.93 0.15
C GLU A 89 -6.22 -15.65 -1.17
N ALA A 90 -7.17 -16.46 -1.63
CA ALA A 90 -7.11 -17.05 -2.97
C ALA A 90 -7.29 -15.97 -4.04
N ARG A 91 -6.18 -15.41 -4.51
CA ARG A 91 -6.18 -14.37 -5.56
C ARG A 91 -6.68 -14.93 -6.89
N SER A 92 -7.57 -14.18 -7.54
CA SER A 92 -8.03 -14.50 -8.88
C SER A 92 -6.89 -14.39 -9.90
N ARG A 93 -7.03 -15.11 -11.03
CA ARG A 93 -6.06 -15.05 -12.13
C ARG A 93 -5.98 -13.63 -12.71
N ALA A 94 -7.11 -12.93 -12.80
CA ALA A 94 -7.20 -11.56 -13.28
C ALA A 94 -6.40 -10.59 -12.39
N ASP A 95 -6.49 -10.71 -11.06
CA ASP A 95 -5.74 -9.82 -10.15
C ASP A 95 -4.23 -10.01 -10.26
N ARG A 96 -3.79 -11.25 -10.51
CA ARG A 96 -2.37 -11.55 -10.73
C ARG A 96 -1.88 -10.95 -12.04
N LEU A 97 -2.68 -11.06 -13.11
CA LEU A 97 -2.37 -10.46 -14.41
C LEU A 97 -2.33 -8.94 -14.34
N TRP A 98 -3.28 -8.30 -13.64
CA TRP A 98 -3.26 -6.86 -13.42
C TRP A 98 -2.03 -6.41 -12.64
N HIS A 99 -1.69 -7.12 -11.56
CA HIS A 99 -0.48 -6.85 -10.79
C HIS A 99 0.80 -6.94 -11.64
N LEU A 100 0.89 -7.99 -12.47
CA LEU A 100 2.00 -8.17 -13.40
C LEU A 100 2.07 -7.04 -14.43
N ALA A 101 0.92 -6.67 -15.03
CA ALA A 101 0.85 -5.61 -16.03
C ALA A 101 1.28 -4.25 -15.44
N LEU A 102 0.78 -3.89 -14.25
CA LEU A 102 1.16 -2.66 -13.56
C LEU A 102 2.66 -2.64 -13.21
N THR A 103 3.20 -3.78 -12.75
CA THR A 103 4.64 -3.91 -12.47
C THR A 103 5.47 -3.76 -13.75
N ALA A 104 5.06 -4.39 -14.84
CA ALA A 104 5.76 -4.32 -16.12
C ALA A 104 5.76 -2.90 -16.69
N VAL A 105 4.62 -2.21 -16.65
CA VAL A 105 4.52 -0.80 -17.05
C VAL A 105 5.45 0.08 -16.20
N THR A 106 5.44 -0.13 -14.88
CA THR A 106 6.34 0.59 -13.96
C THR A 106 7.81 0.35 -14.31
N LEU A 107 8.18 -0.91 -14.58
CA LEU A 107 9.55 -1.27 -14.97
C LEU A 107 9.99 -0.55 -16.25
N VAL A 108 9.13 -0.54 -17.27
CA VAL A 108 9.42 0.13 -18.55
C VAL A 108 9.61 1.62 -18.34
N ILE A 109 8.72 2.29 -17.60
CA ILE A 109 8.81 3.73 -17.33
C ILE A 109 10.06 4.04 -16.49
N SER A 110 10.32 3.27 -15.43
CA SER A 110 11.53 3.44 -14.61
C SER A 110 12.80 3.29 -15.46
N ALA A 111 12.87 2.27 -16.33
CA ALA A 111 14.01 2.08 -17.22
C ALA A 111 14.16 3.22 -18.23
N ALA A 112 13.06 3.70 -18.80
CA ALA A 112 13.05 4.82 -19.74
C ALA A 112 13.49 6.15 -19.11
N ILE A 113 13.30 6.34 -17.80
CA ILE A 113 13.79 7.51 -17.07
C ILE A 113 15.25 7.34 -16.67
N VAL A 114 15.60 6.18 -16.09
CA VAL A 114 16.92 5.94 -15.50
C VAL A 114 18.01 5.79 -16.57
N ALA A 115 17.76 5.03 -17.64
CA ALA A 115 18.80 4.71 -18.62
C ALA A 115 19.35 5.95 -19.36
N PRO A 116 18.54 6.89 -19.86
CA PRO A 116 19.06 8.08 -20.53
C PRO A 116 19.87 8.99 -19.58
N VAL A 117 19.45 9.11 -18.32
CA VAL A 117 20.16 9.89 -17.31
C VAL A 117 21.53 9.26 -17.02
N LEU A 118 21.58 7.94 -16.86
CA LEU A 118 22.83 7.20 -16.68
C LEU A 118 23.79 7.38 -17.86
N VAL A 119 23.29 7.33 -19.09
CA VAL A 119 24.12 7.51 -20.30
C VAL A 119 24.66 8.94 -20.40
N LYS A 120 23.82 9.95 -20.10
CA LYS A 120 24.19 11.36 -20.26
C LYS A 120 25.12 11.86 -19.15
N ALA A 121 24.91 11.41 -17.92
CA ALA A 121 25.68 11.87 -16.75
C ALA A 121 26.97 11.07 -16.54
N TRP A 122 27.35 10.18 -17.47
CA TRP A 122 28.59 9.44 -17.38
C TRP A 122 29.73 10.18 -18.11
N PRO A 123 30.88 10.49 -17.47
CA PRO A 123 31.33 10.12 -16.12
C PRO A 123 31.28 11.27 -15.10
N ASP A 124 30.32 12.19 -15.22
CA ASP A 124 30.25 13.39 -14.38
C ASP A 124 30.05 13.07 -12.90
N VAL A 125 30.38 14.03 -12.03
CA VAL A 125 30.16 13.91 -10.58
C VAL A 125 28.68 14.05 -10.26
N TRP A 126 28.14 13.07 -9.54
CA TRP A 126 26.72 12.97 -9.20
C TRP A 126 26.44 13.68 -7.88
N ASP A 127 25.48 14.59 -7.87
CA ASP A 127 24.99 15.17 -6.62
C ASP A 127 24.06 14.18 -5.87
N LEU A 128 23.96 14.34 -4.55
CA LEU A 128 23.15 13.47 -3.69
C LEU A 128 21.65 13.49 -4.03
N GLY A 129 21.13 14.60 -4.55
CA GLY A 129 19.73 14.73 -4.96
C GLY A 129 19.42 13.87 -6.19
N THR A 130 20.30 13.91 -7.20
CA THR A 130 20.21 13.04 -8.39
C THR A 130 20.32 11.57 -8.03
N LEU A 131 21.23 11.19 -7.13
CA LEU A 131 21.35 9.82 -6.65
C LEU A 131 20.09 9.36 -5.90
N GLY A 132 19.53 10.21 -5.05
CA GLY A 132 18.28 9.94 -4.36
C GLY A 132 17.11 9.74 -5.32
N TYR A 133 16.98 10.64 -6.31
CA TYR A 133 15.96 10.55 -7.35
C TYR A 133 16.04 9.23 -8.12
N LEU A 134 17.22 8.90 -8.67
CA LEU A 134 17.40 7.67 -9.42
C LEU A 134 17.23 6.42 -8.55
N GLY A 135 17.68 6.45 -7.30
CA GLY A 135 17.50 5.36 -6.36
C GLY A 135 16.02 5.01 -6.16
N PHE A 136 15.17 6.01 -5.92
CA PHE A 136 13.73 5.80 -5.78
C PHE A 136 13.06 5.34 -7.08
N VAL A 137 13.39 5.97 -8.22
CA VAL A 137 12.81 5.61 -9.51
C VAL A 137 13.22 4.18 -9.94
N ALA A 138 14.47 3.79 -9.70
CA ALA A 138 14.98 2.46 -10.00
C ALA A 138 14.42 1.40 -9.04
N ALA A 139 14.17 1.74 -7.77
CA ALA A 139 13.56 0.84 -6.80
C ALA A 139 12.05 0.64 -7.03
N LEU A 140 11.38 1.59 -7.68
CA LEU A 140 9.92 1.60 -7.84
C LEU A 140 9.33 0.28 -8.38
N PRO A 141 9.86 -0.38 -9.42
CA PRO A 141 9.31 -1.64 -9.91
C PRO A 141 9.38 -2.77 -8.87
N LEU A 142 10.47 -2.83 -8.09
CA LEU A 142 10.62 -3.78 -6.99
C LEU A 142 9.61 -3.48 -5.87
N LEU A 143 9.46 -2.20 -5.51
CA LEU A 143 8.50 -1.78 -4.50
C LEU A 143 7.06 -2.12 -4.92
N VAL A 144 6.72 -1.90 -6.19
CA VAL A 144 5.43 -2.30 -6.77
C VAL A 144 5.24 -3.80 -6.67
N TRP A 145 6.23 -4.58 -7.12
CA TRP A 145 6.16 -6.04 -7.14
C TRP A 145 5.91 -6.65 -5.76
N PHE A 146 6.66 -6.23 -4.74
CA PHE A 146 6.62 -6.82 -3.42
C PHE A 146 5.51 -6.27 -2.52
N PHE A 147 5.22 -4.97 -2.62
CA PHE A 147 4.38 -4.29 -1.63
C PHE A 147 3.04 -3.77 -2.18
N MET A 148 2.90 -3.44 -3.46
CA MET A 148 1.68 -2.78 -3.98
C MET A 148 0.68 -3.80 -4.53
N ARG A 149 -0.13 -4.41 -3.66
CA ARG A 149 -0.90 -5.61 -4.02
C ARG A 149 -2.25 -5.31 -4.65
N THR A 150 -2.76 -4.10 -4.43
CA THR A 150 -4.03 -3.64 -4.98
C THR A 150 -3.84 -2.41 -5.86
N PRO A 151 -4.75 -2.13 -6.81
CA PRO A 151 -4.67 -0.93 -7.66
C PRO A 151 -4.61 0.38 -6.85
N LEU A 152 -5.32 0.44 -5.72
CA LEU A 152 -5.32 1.64 -4.88
C LEU A 152 -3.99 1.81 -4.13
N GLU A 153 -3.41 0.71 -3.64
CA GLU A 153 -2.05 0.74 -3.10
C GLU A 153 -1.04 1.15 -4.15
N TYR A 154 -1.19 0.67 -5.39
CA TYR A 154 -0.33 1.07 -6.51
C TYR A 154 -0.36 2.58 -6.75
N ILE A 155 -1.55 3.19 -6.85
CA ILE A 155 -1.68 4.64 -7.05
C ILE A 155 -1.03 5.42 -5.90
N ALA A 156 -1.37 5.07 -4.65
CA ALA A 156 -0.83 5.73 -3.46
C ALA A 156 0.70 5.58 -3.37
N GLY A 157 1.20 4.38 -3.65
CA GLY A 157 2.61 4.05 -3.51
C GLY A 157 3.51 4.60 -4.58
N VAL A 158 3.07 4.52 -5.84
CA VAL A 158 3.78 5.18 -6.94
C VAL A 158 3.86 6.67 -6.66
N PHE A 159 2.76 7.29 -6.24
CA PHE A 159 2.78 8.70 -5.85
C PHE A 159 3.78 8.99 -4.73
N LEU A 160 3.74 8.25 -3.61
CA LEU A 160 4.65 8.49 -2.48
C LEU A 160 6.12 8.32 -2.86
N VAL A 161 6.45 7.31 -3.67
CA VAL A 161 7.83 7.06 -4.11
C VAL A 161 8.31 8.13 -5.08
N VAL A 162 7.48 8.52 -6.04
CA VAL A 162 7.85 9.55 -7.02
C VAL A 162 7.93 10.92 -6.34
N GLN A 163 7.01 11.24 -5.43
CA GLN A 163 7.08 12.45 -4.60
C GLN A 163 8.40 12.48 -3.78
N ALA A 164 8.80 11.35 -3.19
CA ALA A 164 10.06 11.25 -2.47
C ALA A 164 11.27 11.53 -3.39
N ALA A 165 11.27 10.96 -4.60
CA ALA A 165 12.32 11.20 -5.60
C ALA A 165 12.41 12.69 -5.98
N VAL A 166 11.26 13.31 -6.29
CA VAL A 166 11.18 14.72 -6.69
C VAL A 166 11.64 15.66 -5.58
N VAL A 167 11.21 15.41 -4.34
CA VAL A 167 11.60 16.23 -3.18
C VAL A 167 13.09 16.13 -2.87
N LEU A 168 13.71 14.97 -3.05
CA LEU A 168 15.17 14.80 -2.88
C LEU A 168 15.96 15.51 -3.98
N ALA A 169 15.46 15.53 -5.21
CA ALA A 169 16.02 16.34 -6.29
C ALA A 169 15.78 17.86 -6.11
N GLY A 170 15.07 18.27 -5.06
CA GLY A 170 14.76 19.66 -4.74
C GLY A 170 13.56 20.24 -5.48
N GLY A 171 12.80 19.41 -6.19
CA GLY A 171 11.53 19.78 -6.81
C GLY A 171 10.34 19.60 -5.88
N ASN A 172 9.18 20.04 -6.35
CA ASN A 172 7.88 19.79 -5.72
C ASN A 172 6.77 19.68 -6.77
N TYR A 173 5.70 18.95 -6.45
CA TYR A 173 4.49 18.97 -7.26
C TYR A 173 3.61 20.15 -6.88
N GLN A 174 3.16 20.89 -7.89
CA GLN A 174 2.16 21.94 -7.71
C GLN A 174 0.75 21.33 -7.59
N LEU A 175 -0.20 22.13 -7.07
CA LEU A 175 -1.61 21.77 -7.10
C LEU A 175 -2.03 21.42 -8.53
N TRP A 176 -2.84 20.36 -8.67
CA TRP A 176 -3.38 19.86 -9.94
C TRP A 176 -2.40 19.15 -10.87
N GLN A 177 -1.11 19.05 -10.54
CA GLN A 177 -0.19 18.21 -11.32
C GLN A 177 -0.42 16.71 -11.11
N GLN A 178 -0.94 16.32 -9.94
CA GLN A 178 -1.24 14.93 -9.59
C GLN A 178 -2.61 14.81 -8.90
N PRO A 179 -3.73 15.18 -9.56
CA PRO A 179 -5.06 15.25 -8.94
C PRO A 179 -5.56 13.88 -8.44
N GLN A 180 -5.08 12.79 -9.03
CA GLN A 180 -5.39 11.44 -8.58
C GLN A 180 -4.79 11.10 -7.22
N ALA A 181 -3.74 11.80 -6.77
CA ALA A 181 -3.09 11.54 -5.47
C ALA A 181 -4.01 11.87 -4.28
N PRO A 182 -4.55 13.10 -4.13
CA PRO A 182 -5.45 13.39 -3.01
C PRO A 182 -6.75 12.59 -3.08
N ILE A 183 -7.28 12.31 -4.28
CA ILE A 183 -8.45 11.46 -4.45
C ILE A 183 -8.15 10.03 -3.99
N GLY A 184 -7.06 9.44 -4.48
CA GLY A 184 -6.62 8.09 -4.11
C GLY A 184 -6.30 7.98 -2.61
N GLY A 185 -5.65 9.00 -2.04
CA GLY A 185 -5.35 9.08 -0.61
C GLY A 185 -6.62 9.14 0.26
N ALA A 186 -7.60 9.97 -0.12
CA ALA A 186 -8.87 10.05 0.59
C ALA A 186 -9.66 8.73 0.51
N VAL A 187 -9.73 8.11 -0.68
CA VAL A 187 -10.40 6.81 -0.85
C VAL A 187 -9.71 5.73 -0.03
N LEU A 188 -8.37 5.68 -0.03
CA LEU A 188 -7.60 4.70 0.73
C LEU A 188 -7.78 4.88 2.24
N LEU A 189 -7.87 6.13 2.71
CA LEU A 189 -8.14 6.45 4.11
C LEU A 189 -9.53 5.96 4.52
N VAL A 190 -10.57 6.34 3.79
CA VAL A 190 -11.96 5.96 4.09
C VAL A 190 -12.14 4.45 4.03
N LEU A 191 -11.62 3.81 2.98
CA LEU A 191 -11.69 2.37 2.82
C LEU A 191 -10.90 1.64 3.92
N GLY A 192 -9.73 2.16 4.30
CA GLY A 192 -8.92 1.64 5.38
C GLY A 192 -9.65 1.63 6.73
N VAL A 193 -10.35 2.72 7.06
CA VAL A 193 -11.20 2.78 8.26
C VAL A 193 -12.31 1.73 8.19
N ARG A 194 -13.04 1.66 7.07
CA ARG A 194 -14.13 0.68 6.90
C ARG A 194 -13.64 -0.76 7.03
N GLN A 195 -12.50 -1.08 6.41
CA GLN A 195 -11.86 -2.38 6.51
C GLN A 195 -11.41 -2.69 7.94
N HIS A 196 -10.86 -1.71 8.66
CA HIS A 196 -10.48 -1.93 10.06
C HIS A 196 -11.69 -2.21 10.96
N LEU A 197 -12.80 -1.49 10.77
CA LEU A 197 -14.05 -1.77 11.48
C LEU A 197 -14.63 -3.15 11.12
N GLU A 198 -14.47 -3.58 9.87
CA GLU A 198 -14.84 -4.92 9.44
C GLU A 198 -14.00 -5.99 10.15
N PHE A 199 -12.68 -5.78 10.28
CA PHE A 199 -11.79 -6.68 11.03
C PHE A 199 -12.26 -6.86 12.48
N LEU A 200 -12.55 -5.77 13.18
CA LEU A 200 -13.04 -5.81 14.57
C LEU A 200 -14.39 -6.51 14.69
N ARG A 201 -15.20 -6.53 13.62
CA ARG A 201 -16.45 -7.30 13.57
C ARG A 201 -16.18 -8.79 13.39
N ILE A 202 -15.31 -9.15 12.45
CA ILE A 202 -14.92 -10.55 12.18
C ILE A 202 -14.32 -11.18 13.43
N GLU A 203 -13.44 -10.48 14.13
CA GLU A 203 -12.84 -10.96 15.37
C GLU A 203 -13.88 -11.30 16.44
N ARG A 204 -14.80 -10.38 16.71
CA ARG A 204 -15.90 -10.62 17.66
C ARG A 204 -16.80 -11.78 17.26
N GLU A 205 -17.03 -11.95 15.96
CA GLU A 205 -17.83 -13.07 15.44
C GLU A 205 -17.10 -14.41 15.58
N LEU A 206 -15.79 -14.45 15.36
CA LEU A 206 -14.95 -15.64 15.57
C LEU A 206 -14.86 -16.02 17.06
N GLU A 207 -14.70 -15.04 17.95
CA GLU A 207 -14.69 -15.28 19.41
C GLU A 207 -16.01 -15.86 19.91
N ARG A 208 -17.15 -15.31 19.43
CA ARG A 208 -18.48 -15.83 19.74
C ARG A 208 -18.67 -17.26 19.24
N LEU A 209 -18.30 -17.54 17.98
CA LEU A 209 -18.42 -18.87 17.41
C LEU A 209 -17.54 -19.89 18.16
N ARG A 210 -16.34 -19.48 18.59
CA ARG A 210 -15.47 -20.32 19.44
C ARG A 210 -16.13 -20.65 20.78
N ALA A 211 -16.80 -19.68 21.41
CA ALA A 211 -17.51 -19.90 22.67
C ALA A 211 -18.76 -20.78 22.50
N GLU A 212 -19.45 -20.71 21.35
CA GLU A 212 -20.59 -21.58 21.02
C GLU A 212 -20.18 -23.05 20.77
N LEU A 213 -18.91 -23.28 20.40
CA LEU A 213 -18.35 -24.59 20.06
C LEU A 213 -17.54 -25.24 21.20
N ALA A 214 -17.24 -24.50 22.27
CA ALA A 214 -16.51 -24.96 23.44
C ALA A 214 -17.45 -25.57 24.49
#